data_AF-A0A5N5D7W2-F1
#
_entry.id   AF-A0A5N5D7W2-F1
#
_cell.length_a   1.000
_cell.length_b   1.000
_cell.length_c   1.000
_cell.angle_alpha   90.00
_cell.angle_beta   90.00
_cell.angle_gamma   90.00
#
_symmetry.space_group_name_H-M   'P 1'
#
loop_
_entity.id
_entity.type
_entity.pdbx_description
1 polymer ?
#
loop_
_entity_poly.entity_id
_entity_poly.type
_entity_poly.pdbx_seq_one_letter_code
_entity_poly.pdbx_strand_id
1 'polypeptide(L)'
;MATDTWDPEVLGGGISHYAGVNHGTFLHIAHEEGLIRNTSIHAGIRAPVMRPKGDIRNDIRCGFDMVKAREIDRIGIDGVIERLKQRVGDSNVYISVDIDVLDPAFAPATGTAEPGGWSSRELLSILDGLSGLNVIGADIVEVSPVWDNAGETTVLAAAQVADSLLTLMVQTPVKSKVEELQ
;
A
#
# COMPACT_ATOMS: atom_id res chain seq x y z
N MET A 1 8.27 0.20 -4.70
CA MET A 1 7.07 0.92 -4.27
C MET A 1 7.31 2.40 -4.02
N ALA A 2 6.60 3.20 -4.81
CA ALA A 2 6.46 4.64 -4.66
C ALA A 2 5.32 5.00 -3.70
N THR A 3 5.08 6.29 -3.46
CA THR A 3 4.03 6.73 -2.53
C THR A 3 2.66 6.86 -3.20
N ASP A 4 2.57 6.87 -4.52
CA ASP A 4 1.33 7.04 -5.31
C ASP A 4 0.46 8.28 -4.96
N THR A 5 1.05 9.19 -4.20
CA THR A 5 0.57 10.52 -3.84
C THR A 5 1.26 11.59 -4.69
N TRP A 6 1.75 11.26 -5.88
CA TRP A 6 2.43 12.23 -6.73
C TRP A 6 1.48 13.35 -7.14
N ASP A 7 1.99 14.57 -7.17
CA ASP A 7 1.25 15.75 -7.60
C ASP A 7 1.00 15.70 -9.11
N PRO A 8 -0.27 15.64 -9.58
CA PRO A 8 -0.60 15.61 -10.99
C PRO A 8 -0.01 16.80 -11.75
N GLU A 9 0.09 18.00 -11.15
CA GLU A 9 0.65 19.17 -11.84
C GLU A 9 2.11 18.96 -12.24
N VAL A 10 2.79 18.03 -11.56
CA VAL A 10 4.21 17.72 -11.75
C VAL A 10 4.37 16.45 -12.57
N LEU A 11 3.49 15.48 -12.36
CA LEU A 11 3.49 14.20 -13.06
C LEU A 11 2.32 14.12 -14.05
N GLY A 12 2.53 14.60 -15.27
CA GLY A 12 1.64 14.40 -16.42
C GLY A 12 0.45 15.38 -16.54
N GLY A 13 -0.04 15.95 -15.44
CA GLY A 13 -1.18 16.88 -15.42
C GLY A 13 -0.94 18.20 -16.15
N GLY A 14 0.32 18.63 -16.31
CA GLY A 14 0.69 19.75 -17.19
C GLY A 14 0.47 19.49 -18.68
N ILE A 15 0.17 18.25 -19.09
CA ILE A 15 -0.12 17.87 -20.48
C ILE A 15 -1.63 17.85 -20.73
N SER A 16 -2.40 17.18 -19.87
CA SER A 16 -3.86 17.17 -19.90
C SER A 16 -4.43 16.63 -18.58
N HIS A 17 -5.71 16.91 -18.31
CA HIS A 17 -6.43 16.29 -17.18
C HIS A 17 -6.33 14.76 -17.20
N TYR A 18 -6.48 14.15 -18.39
CA TYR A 18 -6.38 12.69 -18.55
C TYR A 18 -5.00 12.17 -18.16
N ALA A 19 -3.92 12.83 -18.59
CA ALA A 19 -2.55 12.44 -18.25
C ALA A 19 -2.21 12.66 -16.76
N GLY A 20 -2.95 13.53 -16.07
CA GLY A 20 -2.83 13.73 -14.63
C GLY A 20 -3.38 12.57 -13.79
N VAL A 21 -4.21 11.69 -14.37
CA VAL A 21 -4.70 10.47 -13.73
C VAL A 21 -3.83 9.30 -14.17
N ASN A 22 -2.99 8.80 -13.27
CA ASN A 22 -2.14 7.64 -13.52
C ASN A 22 -1.90 6.86 -12.21
N HIS A 23 -1.23 5.72 -12.32
CA HIS A 23 -0.97 4.81 -11.20
C HIS A 23 -0.19 5.44 -10.04
N GLY A 24 0.55 6.53 -10.27
CA GLY A 24 1.27 7.27 -9.23
C GLY A 24 0.52 8.47 -8.66
N THR A 25 -0.65 8.85 -9.17
CA THR A 25 -1.36 10.08 -8.72
C THR A 25 -2.70 9.80 -8.05
N PHE A 26 -3.18 8.55 -8.04
CA PHE A 26 -4.54 8.26 -7.62
C PHE A 26 -4.80 8.57 -6.14
N LEU A 27 -3.82 8.40 -5.23
CA LEU A 27 -4.00 8.73 -3.81
C LEU A 27 -3.97 10.23 -3.55
N HIS A 28 -3.27 10.98 -4.39
CA HIS A 28 -3.40 12.45 -4.40
C HIS A 28 -4.82 12.84 -4.76
N ILE A 29 -5.38 12.28 -5.83
CA ILE A 29 -6.74 12.59 -6.28
C ILE A 29 -7.76 12.18 -5.20
N ALA A 30 -7.61 11.00 -4.60
CA ALA A 30 -8.48 10.53 -3.52
C ALA A 30 -8.43 11.46 -2.29
N HIS A 31 -7.28 12.08 -2.00
CA HIS A 31 -7.17 13.11 -0.98
C HIS A 31 -7.96 14.38 -1.36
N GLU A 32 -7.74 14.90 -2.56
CA GLU A 32 -8.42 16.12 -3.04
C GLU A 32 -9.95 15.94 -3.10
N GLU A 33 -10.42 14.73 -3.38
CA GLU A 33 -11.84 14.36 -3.38
C GLU A 33 -12.41 14.04 -1.97
N GLY A 34 -11.58 14.05 -0.93
CA GLY A 34 -12.00 13.78 0.45
C GLY A 34 -12.38 12.32 0.73
N LEU A 35 -11.86 11.38 -0.06
CA LEU A 35 -12.16 9.95 0.03
C LEU A 35 -11.29 9.21 1.05
N ILE A 36 -10.16 9.81 1.46
CA ILE A 36 -9.24 9.25 2.45
C ILE A 36 -9.07 10.17 3.66
N ARG A 37 -8.68 9.59 4.80
CA ARG A 37 -8.44 10.33 6.05
C ARG A 37 -6.96 10.69 6.21
N ASN A 38 -6.67 11.63 7.11
CA ASN A 38 -5.30 12.00 7.50
C ASN A 38 -4.63 11.02 8.48
N THR A 39 -5.05 9.76 8.43
CA THR A 39 -4.57 8.63 9.25
C THR A 39 -3.97 7.53 8.36
N SER A 40 -3.70 7.84 7.09
CA SER A 40 -3.15 6.90 6.12
C SER A 40 -1.65 6.69 6.34
N ILE A 41 -1.12 5.59 5.82
CA ILE A 41 0.29 5.23 5.95
C ILE A 41 0.74 4.34 4.79
N HIS A 42 1.93 4.65 4.27
CA HIS A 42 2.64 3.79 3.33
C HIS A 42 3.64 2.90 4.06
N ALA A 43 3.76 1.65 3.62
CA ALA A 43 4.68 0.68 4.17
C ALA A 43 5.52 0.06 3.05
N GLY A 44 6.83 -0.04 3.24
CA GLY A 44 7.73 -0.61 2.23
C GLY A 44 8.22 0.40 1.18
N ILE A 45 8.10 1.70 1.46
CA ILE A 45 8.56 2.76 0.55
C ILE A 45 10.07 2.65 0.32
N ARG A 46 10.47 2.64 -0.95
CA ARG A 46 11.89 2.65 -1.34
C ARG A 46 12.17 3.36 -2.66
N ALA A 47 11.13 3.76 -3.39
CA ALA A 47 11.31 4.41 -4.68
C ALA A 47 12.09 5.73 -4.57
N PRO A 48 12.94 6.05 -5.56
CA PRO A 48 13.51 7.37 -5.68
C PRO A 48 12.40 8.42 -5.85
N VAL A 49 12.44 9.45 -5.01
CA VAL A 49 11.59 10.64 -5.15
C VAL A 49 12.23 11.64 -6.12
N MET A 50 11.46 12.26 -7.01
CA MET A 50 12.02 13.18 -8.01
C MET A 50 12.37 14.53 -7.38
N ARG A 51 11.55 14.99 -6.44
CA ARG A 51 11.73 16.24 -5.69
C ARG A 51 11.66 15.89 -4.21
N PRO A 52 12.77 15.48 -3.57
CA PRO A 52 12.74 14.92 -2.22
C PRO A 52 11.96 15.74 -1.19
N LYS A 53 12.13 17.07 -1.19
CA LYS A 53 11.37 17.95 -0.30
C LYS A 53 9.94 18.21 -0.77
N GLY A 54 9.70 18.23 -2.08
CA GLY A 54 8.38 18.52 -2.65
C GLY A 54 7.45 17.34 -2.45
N ASP A 55 7.89 16.16 -2.87
CA ASP A 55 7.06 14.95 -2.91
C ASP A 55 6.77 14.44 -1.49
N ILE A 56 7.75 14.48 -0.58
CA ILE A 56 7.51 14.13 0.85
C ILE A 56 6.53 15.12 1.51
N ARG A 57 6.64 16.43 1.21
CA ARG A 57 5.67 17.40 1.73
C ARG A 57 4.27 17.17 1.16
N ASN A 58 4.18 16.78 -0.10
CA ASN A 58 2.91 16.45 -0.73
C ASN A 58 2.27 15.21 -0.09
N ASP A 59 3.05 14.16 0.14
CA ASP A 59 2.62 12.92 0.79
C ASP A 59 2.04 13.19 2.19
N ILE A 60 2.77 13.96 3.01
CA ILE A 60 2.32 14.39 4.34
C ILE A 60 1.03 15.23 4.25
N ARG A 61 0.96 16.15 3.28
CA ARG A 61 -0.24 16.97 3.03
C ARG A 61 -1.44 16.09 2.68
N CYS A 62 -1.24 15.06 1.85
CA CYS A 62 -2.25 14.08 1.49
C CYS A 62 -2.70 13.19 2.66
N GLY A 63 -2.06 13.32 3.83
CA GLY A 63 -2.48 12.64 5.05
C GLY A 63 -1.75 11.33 5.33
N PHE A 64 -0.62 11.08 4.67
CA PHE A 64 0.16 9.86 4.83
C PHE A 64 1.33 10.05 5.81
N ASP A 65 1.61 8.99 6.58
CA ASP A 65 2.92 8.72 7.17
C ASP A 65 3.63 7.63 6.32
N MET A 66 4.90 7.36 6.58
CA MET A 66 5.64 6.33 5.86
C MET A 66 6.54 5.47 6.74
N VAL A 67 6.61 4.19 6.40
CA VAL A 67 7.64 3.25 6.83
C VAL A 67 8.41 2.81 5.59
N LYS A 68 9.70 3.11 5.55
CA LYS A 68 10.57 2.68 4.46
C LYS A 68 10.86 1.20 4.54
N ALA A 69 11.10 0.55 3.40
CA ALA A 69 11.36 -0.90 3.35
C ALA A 69 12.47 -1.32 4.32
N ARG A 70 13.60 -0.60 4.34
CA ARG A 70 14.76 -0.88 5.19
C ARG A 70 14.60 -0.51 6.67
N GLU A 71 13.50 0.12 7.08
CA GLU A 71 13.25 0.32 8.51
C GLU A 71 12.97 -1.00 9.22
N ILE A 72 12.49 -2.02 8.49
CA ILE A 72 12.25 -3.36 9.01
C ILE A 72 13.52 -4.00 9.62
N ASP A 73 14.70 -3.66 9.10
CA ASP A 73 16.00 -4.13 9.62
C ASP A 73 16.26 -3.65 11.06
N ARG A 74 15.60 -2.55 11.47
CA ARG A 74 15.80 -1.90 12.77
C ARG A 74 14.66 -2.16 13.73
N ILE A 75 13.43 -2.08 13.24
CA ILE A 75 12.22 -2.18 14.07
C ILE A 75 11.58 -3.57 14.01
N GLY A 76 12.04 -4.43 13.12
CA GLY A 76 11.46 -5.75 12.88
C GLY A 76 10.05 -5.68 12.25
N ILE A 77 9.48 -6.86 11.99
CA ILE A 77 8.10 -7.00 11.48
C ILE A 77 7.12 -6.40 12.51
N ASP A 78 7.30 -6.72 13.80
CA ASP A 78 6.42 -6.24 14.88
C ASP A 78 6.40 -4.71 14.97
N GLY A 79 7.54 -4.04 14.80
CA GLY A 79 7.60 -2.58 14.81
C GLY A 79 6.91 -1.96 13.60
N VAL A 80 6.95 -2.61 12.42
CA VAL A 80 6.17 -2.16 11.26
C VAL A 80 4.67 -2.29 11.56
N ILE A 81 4.23 -3.45 12.07
CA ILE A 81 2.84 -3.71 12.44
C ILE A 81 2.34 -2.68 13.47
N GLU A 82 3.14 -2.39 14.50
CA GLU A 82 2.80 -1.41 15.52
C GLU A 82 2.61 -0.01 14.91
N ARG A 83 3.53 0.44 14.06
CA ARG A 83 3.40 1.74 13.39
C ARG A 83 2.15 1.82 12.51
N LEU A 84 1.84 0.76 11.76
CA LEU A 84 0.62 0.69 10.95
C LEU A 84 -0.63 0.82 11.82
N LYS A 85 -0.75 -0.01 12.87
CA LYS A 85 -1.90 0.01 13.78
C LYS A 85 -2.05 1.34 14.53
N GLN A 86 -0.95 1.90 15.04
CA GLN A 86 -0.97 3.20 15.72
C GLN A 86 -1.43 4.33 14.80
N ARG A 87 -1.03 4.30 13.54
CA ARG A 87 -1.35 5.35 12.58
C ARG A 87 -2.82 5.33 12.16
N VAL A 88 -3.38 4.15 11.89
CA VAL A 88 -4.80 4.02 11.50
C VAL A 88 -5.76 4.10 12.70
N GLY A 89 -5.30 3.70 13.90
CA GLY A 89 -6.11 3.68 15.11
C GLY A 89 -7.37 2.82 14.94
N ASP A 90 -8.49 3.33 15.45
CA ASP A 90 -9.80 2.64 15.36
C ASP A 90 -10.57 2.95 14.05
N SER A 91 -9.90 3.53 13.05
CA SER A 91 -10.54 3.88 11.77
C SER A 91 -10.95 2.64 10.99
N ASN A 92 -11.93 2.78 10.10
CA ASN A 92 -12.16 1.81 9.03
C ASN A 92 -10.97 1.85 8.06
N VAL A 93 -10.40 0.69 7.76
CA VAL A 93 -9.15 0.55 7.00
C VAL A 93 -9.43 -0.06 5.63
N TYR A 94 -8.91 0.58 4.59
CA TYR A 94 -8.75 -0.03 3.28
C TYR A 94 -7.29 -0.42 3.09
N ILE A 95 -7.01 -1.64 2.67
CA ILE A 95 -5.63 -2.13 2.45
C ILE A 95 -5.40 -2.30 0.95
N SER A 96 -4.59 -1.43 0.37
CA SER A 96 -4.11 -1.61 -1.01
C SER A 96 -2.72 -2.21 -0.97
N VAL A 97 -2.53 -3.36 -1.63
CA VAL A 97 -1.22 -4.01 -1.75
C VAL A 97 -0.72 -3.90 -3.18
N ASP A 98 0.21 -2.99 -3.41
CA ASP A 98 1.05 -3.03 -4.61
C ASP A 98 2.06 -4.17 -4.46
N ILE A 99 2.02 -5.15 -5.38
CA ILE A 99 2.89 -6.32 -5.33
C ILE A 99 4.37 -5.93 -5.46
N ASP A 100 4.66 -4.76 -6.03
CA ASP A 100 6.01 -4.20 -6.13
C ASP A 100 6.60 -3.81 -4.76
N VAL A 101 5.85 -3.88 -3.66
CA VAL A 101 6.41 -3.77 -2.30
C VAL A 101 7.44 -4.88 -2.04
N LEU A 102 7.25 -6.03 -2.68
CA LEU A 102 8.17 -7.16 -2.62
C LEU A 102 9.43 -6.89 -3.44
N ASP A 103 10.54 -7.48 -3.02
CA ASP A 103 11.75 -7.49 -3.83
C ASP A 103 11.50 -8.27 -5.15
N PRO A 104 12.11 -7.88 -6.29
CA PRO A 104 11.98 -8.59 -7.55
C PRO A 104 12.39 -10.07 -7.49
N ALA A 105 13.15 -10.50 -6.47
CA ALA A 105 13.40 -11.91 -6.20
C ALA A 105 12.12 -12.70 -5.85
N PHE A 106 11.08 -12.02 -5.36
CA PHE A 106 9.81 -12.61 -4.94
C PHE A 106 8.61 -12.13 -5.78
N ALA A 107 8.71 -10.96 -6.42
CA ALA A 107 7.70 -10.44 -7.32
C ALA A 107 8.34 -9.83 -8.59
N PRO A 108 8.94 -10.65 -9.48
CA PRO A 108 9.57 -10.14 -10.69
C PRO A 108 8.57 -9.53 -11.69
N ALA A 109 7.28 -9.86 -11.59
CA ALA A 109 6.27 -9.54 -12.59
C ALA A 109 5.43 -8.30 -12.22
N THR A 110 6.07 -7.13 -12.25
CA THR A 110 5.44 -5.82 -11.98
C THR A 110 6.04 -4.74 -12.89
N GLY A 111 5.30 -3.65 -13.12
CA GLY A 111 5.73 -2.55 -13.99
C GLY A 111 6.93 -1.76 -13.48
N THR A 112 7.07 -1.62 -12.15
CA THR A 112 8.05 -0.73 -11.52
C THR A 112 8.89 -1.45 -10.46
N ALA A 113 9.50 -2.58 -10.84
CA ALA A 113 10.32 -3.38 -9.94
C ALA A 113 11.53 -2.60 -9.35
N GLU A 114 11.66 -2.63 -8.02
CA GLU A 114 12.74 -1.95 -7.29
C GLU A 114 13.48 -2.89 -6.33
N PRO A 115 14.82 -3.03 -6.39
CA PRO A 115 15.55 -3.92 -5.48
C PRO A 115 15.56 -3.39 -4.04
N GLY A 116 15.73 -4.31 -3.08
CA GLY A 116 15.71 -4.03 -1.64
C GLY A 116 14.30 -3.91 -1.06
N GLY A 117 13.34 -4.61 -1.66
CA GLY A 117 11.98 -4.75 -1.15
C GLY A 117 11.87 -5.81 -0.05
N TRP A 118 10.66 -6.06 0.42
CA TRP A 118 10.41 -7.11 1.39
C TRP A 118 10.37 -8.49 0.74
N SER A 119 10.60 -9.53 1.53
CA SER A 119 10.31 -10.91 1.15
C SER A 119 8.81 -11.19 1.27
N SER A 120 8.31 -12.19 0.52
CA SER A 120 6.91 -12.64 0.66
C SER A 120 6.58 -12.99 2.11
N ARG A 121 7.52 -13.61 2.83
CA ARG A 121 7.33 -13.99 4.24
C ARG A 121 7.13 -12.76 5.14
N GLU A 122 7.89 -11.70 4.94
CA GLU A 122 7.77 -10.47 5.73
C GLU A 122 6.43 -9.79 5.46
N LEU A 123 6.03 -9.64 4.19
CA LEU A 123 4.73 -9.06 3.83
C LEU A 123 3.57 -9.86 4.46
N LEU A 124 3.58 -11.19 4.34
CA LEU A 124 2.53 -12.04 4.91
C LEU A 124 2.49 -11.95 6.44
N SER A 125 3.66 -11.92 7.09
CA SER A 125 3.73 -11.75 8.56
C SER A 125 3.18 -10.40 9.00
N ILE A 126 3.47 -9.33 8.23
CA ILE A 126 2.90 -8.00 8.48
C ILE A 126 1.39 -8.04 8.34
N LEU A 127 0.86 -8.60 7.24
CA LEU A 127 -0.59 -8.71 7.01
C LEU A 127 -1.29 -9.50 8.11
N ASP A 128 -0.77 -10.67 8.50
CA ASP A 128 -1.31 -11.46 9.62
C ASP A 128 -1.31 -10.66 10.93
N GLY A 129 -0.25 -9.89 11.16
CA GLY A 129 -0.11 -8.99 12.29
C GLY A 129 -1.14 -7.87 12.35
N LEU A 130 -1.80 -7.53 11.24
CA LEU A 130 -2.87 -6.52 11.17
C LEU A 130 -4.23 -7.04 11.70
N SER A 131 -4.31 -8.28 12.18
CA SER A 131 -5.53 -8.81 12.79
C SER A 131 -6.07 -7.90 13.91
N GLY A 132 -7.40 -7.77 13.96
CA GLY A 132 -8.13 -6.87 14.85
C GLY A 132 -8.41 -5.47 14.29
N LEU A 133 -7.89 -5.11 13.10
CA LEU A 133 -8.29 -3.89 12.41
C LEU A 133 -9.68 -4.02 11.76
N ASN A 134 -10.39 -2.90 11.65
CA ASN A 134 -11.68 -2.79 10.96
C ASN A 134 -11.47 -2.69 9.44
N VAL A 135 -11.05 -3.79 8.80
CA VAL A 135 -10.78 -3.82 7.35
C VAL A 135 -12.09 -3.86 6.56
N ILE A 136 -12.38 -2.78 5.82
CA ILE A 136 -13.63 -2.61 5.03
C ILE A 136 -13.49 -2.98 3.56
N GLY A 137 -12.26 -3.21 3.10
CA GLY A 137 -11.97 -3.56 1.72
C GLY A 137 -10.46 -3.64 1.49
N ALA A 138 -10.09 -4.28 0.37
CA ALA A 138 -8.72 -4.39 -0.04
C ALA A 138 -8.60 -4.61 -1.55
N ASP A 139 -7.43 -4.32 -2.10
CA ASP A 139 -7.05 -4.68 -3.46
C ASP A 139 -5.59 -5.17 -3.52
N ILE A 140 -5.26 -5.80 -4.65
CA ILE A 140 -3.90 -6.17 -5.01
C ILE A 140 -3.67 -5.61 -6.40
N VAL A 141 -2.65 -4.78 -6.55
CA VAL A 141 -2.37 -4.03 -7.78
C VAL A 141 -0.98 -4.36 -8.33
N GLU A 142 -0.73 -3.89 -9.55
CA GLU A 142 0.56 -3.98 -10.26
C GLU A 142 1.10 -5.41 -10.52
N VAL A 143 0.24 -6.43 -10.37
CA VAL A 143 0.55 -7.79 -10.84
C VAL A 143 0.50 -7.80 -12.36
N SER A 144 1.63 -8.15 -13.00
CA SER A 144 1.76 -8.17 -14.45
C SER A 144 2.17 -9.56 -14.95
N PRO A 145 1.23 -10.51 -15.12
CA PRO A 145 1.53 -11.91 -15.43
C PRO A 145 2.39 -12.12 -16.68
N VAL A 146 2.36 -11.18 -17.63
CA VAL A 146 3.18 -11.22 -18.85
C VAL A 146 4.69 -11.18 -18.59
N TRP A 147 5.10 -10.67 -17.42
CA TRP A 147 6.50 -10.58 -16.99
C TRP A 147 6.89 -11.66 -15.98
N ASP A 148 5.99 -12.59 -15.66
CA ASP A 148 6.27 -13.61 -14.66
C ASP A 148 7.15 -14.73 -15.23
N ASN A 149 7.77 -15.48 -14.32
CA ASN A 149 8.57 -16.64 -14.67
C ASN A 149 7.69 -17.88 -14.82
N ALA A 150 8.27 -18.99 -15.30
CA ALA A 150 7.54 -20.25 -15.52
C ALA A 150 6.92 -20.85 -14.25
N GLY A 151 7.37 -20.43 -13.06
CA GLY A 151 6.80 -20.81 -11.78
C GLY A 151 5.76 -19.83 -11.24
N GLU A 152 5.38 -18.80 -12.01
CA GLU A 152 4.33 -17.83 -11.67
C GLU A 152 4.52 -17.21 -10.26
N THR A 153 5.76 -16.90 -9.91
CA THR A 153 6.14 -16.54 -8.53
C THR A 153 5.38 -15.32 -8.04
N THR A 154 5.16 -14.32 -8.90
CA THR A 154 4.44 -13.09 -8.53
C THR A 154 2.96 -13.37 -8.37
N VAL A 155 2.37 -14.15 -9.28
CA VAL A 155 0.95 -14.54 -9.20
C VAL A 155 0.66 -15.38 -7.96
N LEU A 156 1.55 -16.32 -7.60
CA LEU A 156 1.42 -17.11 -6.37
C LEU A 156 1.55 -16.23 -5.13
N ALA A 157 2.47 -15.26 -5.11
CA ALA A 157 2.58 -14.31 -4.01
C ALA A 157 1.30 -13.46 -3.88
N ALA A 158 0.75 -12.96 -4.99
CA ALA A 158 -0.50 -12.22 -5.02
C ALA A 158 -1.69 -13.06 -4.53
N ALA A 159 -1.77 -14.34 -4.93
CA ALA A 159 -2.81 -15.25 -4.46
C ALA A 159 -2.76 -15.44 -2.93
N GLN A 160 -1.57 -15.59 -2.35
CA GLN A 160 -1.42 -15.71 -0.90
C GLN A 160 -1.74 -14.40 -0.16
N VAL A 161 -1.39 -13.24 -0.75
CA VAL A 161 -1.81 -11.93 -0.23
C VAL A 161 -3.33 -11.82 -0.22
N ALA A 162 -4.02 -12.28 -1.28
CA ALA A 162 -5.47 -12.26 -1.34
C ALA A 162 -6.11 -13.08 -0.20
N ASP A 163 -5.54 -14.26 0.08
CA ASP A 163 -5.96 -15.13 1.19
C ASP A 163 -5.78 -14.43 2.56
N SER A 164 -4.64 -13.78 2.80
CA SER A 164 -4.42 -13.00 4.04
C SER A 164 -5.39 -11.82 4.17
N LEU A 165 -5.65 -11.08 3.09
CA LEU A 165 -6.60 -9.95 3.10
C LEU A 165 -8.03 -10.41 3.38
N LEU A 166 -8.48 -11.50 2.73
CA LEU A 166 -9.77 -12.11 2.99
C LEU A 166 -9.87 -12.58 4.46
N THR A 167 -8.81 -13.19 4.97
CA THR A 167 -8.72 -13.61 6.37
C THR A 167 -8.91 -12.45 7.33
N LEU A 168 -8.25 -11.31 7.10
CA LEU A 168 -8.41 -10.11 7.93
C LEU A 168 -9.88 -9.62 7.97
N MET A 169 -10.53 -9.54 6.80
CA MET A 169 -11.93 -9.10 6.68
C MET A 169 -12.92 -10.07 7.33
N VAL A 170 -12.65 -11.37 7.29
CA VAL A 170 -13.53 -12.40 7.86
C VAL A 170 -13.32 -12.57 9.37
N GLN A 171 -12.08 -12.45 9.86
CA GLN A 171 -11.77 -12.60 11.29
C GLN A 171 -12.36 -11.50 12.15
N THR A 172 -12.41 -10.27 11.63
CA THR A 172 -13.01 -9.11 12.30
C THR A 172 -14.04 -8.46 11.37
N PRO A 173 -15.24 -9.05 11.23
CA PRO A 173 -16.27 -8.50 10.36
C PRO A 173 -16.66 -7.10 10.80
N VAL A 174 -16.63 -6.16 9.86
CA VAL A 174 -17.09 -4.79 10.12
C VAL A 174 -18.61 -4.81 10.27
N LYS A 175 -19.10 -4.35 11.42
CA LYS A 175 -20.54 -4.26 11.67
C LYS A 175 -21.16 -3.21 10.77
N SER A 176 -22.36 -3.51 10.26
CA SER A 176 -23.13 -2.50 9.57
C SER A 176 -23.57 -1.41 10.56
N LYS A 177 -23.74 -0.17 10.08
CA LYS A 177 -24.31 0.92 10.88
C LYS A 177 -25.69 0.59 11.48
N VAL A 178 -26.39 -0.40 10.92
CA VAL A 178 -27.70 -0.86 11.41
C VAL A 178 -27.55 -1.73 12.66
N GLU A 179 -26.47 -2.50 12.77
CA GLU A 179 -26.18 -3.38 13.91
C GLU A 179 -25.56 -2.64 15.09
N GLU A 180 -25.00 -1.45 14.89
CA GLU A 180 -24.47 -0.60 15.98
C GLU A 180 -25.54 0.21 16.73
N LEU A 181 -26.74 0.32 16.15
CA LEU A 181 -27.88 1.07 16.72
C LEU A 181 -28.85 0.18 17.53
N GLN A 182 -28.55 -1.11 17.70
CA GLN A 182 -29.29 -2.08 18.50
C GLN A 182 -28.52 -2.44 19.77
#